data_AF-A0A1L6RBA1-F1
#
_entry.id   AF-A0A1L6RBA1-F1
#
_cell.length_a   1.000
_cell.length_b   1.000
_cell.length_c   1.000
_cell.angle_alpha   90.00
_cell.angle_beta   90.00
_cell.angle_gamma   90.00
#
_symmetry.space_group_name_H-M   'P 1'
#
loop_
_entity.id
_entity.type
_entity.pdbx_description
1 polymer ?
#
loop_
_entity_poly.entity_id
_entity_poly.type
_entity_poly.pdbx_seq_one_letter_code
_entity_poly.pdbx_strand_id
1 'polypeptide(L)' 'MDFKYIAVDLVRQRILIVANSMAELNRFILSQRGQTVIQKQAVWIYRIDSQTLNQVQQKMAQTGASFGQLVRPTE' A
#
# COMPACT_ATOMS: atom_id res chain seq x y z
N MET A 1 -13.24 -3.45 13.52
CA MET A 1 -12.17 -2.73 12.79
C MET A 1 -12.16 -3.27 11.37
N ASP A 2 -12.44 -2.41 10.38
CA ASP A 2 -12.31 -2.76 8.96
C ASP A 2 -10.83 -2.63 8.56
N PHE A 3 -10.28 -3.66 7.93
CA PHE A 3 -8.86 -3.72 7.55
C PHE A 3 -8.74 -3.88 6.05
N LYS A 4 -7.71 -3.23 5.48
CA LYS A 4 -7.27 -3.44 4.11
C LYS A 4 -5.88 -4.07 4.09
N TYR A 5 -5.57 -4.66 2.96
CA TYR A 5 -4.25 -5.18 2.64
C TYR A 5 -3.69 -4.33 1.51
N ILE A 6 -2.48 -3.83 1.68
CA ILE A 6 -1.85 -2.93 0.72
C ILE A 6 -0.52 -3.47 0.24
N ALA A 7 -0.21 -3.20 -1.03
CA ALA A 7 1.14 -3.32 -1.58
C ALA A 7 1.74 -1.91 -1.74
N VAL A 8 2.94 -1.72 -1.21
CA VAL A 8 3.70 -0.47 -1.29
C VAL A 8 4.97 -0.74 -2.08
N ASP A 9 5.41 0.21 -2.89
CA ASP A 9 6.65 0.07 -3.67
C ASP A 9 7.90 -0.13 -2.79
N LEU A 10 8.98 -0.63 -3.41
CA LEU A 10 10.17 -1.10 -2.68
C LEU A 10 10.78 -0.02 -1.78
N VAL A 11 10.79 1.22 -2.27
CA VAL A 11 11.32 2.41 -1.57
C VAL A 11 10.34 3.02 -0.56
N ARG A 12 9.16 2.43 -0.40
CA ARG A 12 8.07 2.91 0.48
C ARG A 12 7.61 4.33 0.15
N GLN A 13 7.65 4.70 -1.12
CA GLN A 13 7.19 6.00 -1.59
C GLN A 13 5.67 6.04 -1.72
N ARG A 14 5.06 5.01 -2.32
CA ARG A 14 3.63 5.01 -2.70
C ARG A 14 2.93 3.69 -2.45
N ILE A 15 1.64 3.78 -2.14
CA ILE A 15 0.72 2.66 -2.13
C ILE A 15 0.35 2.34 -3.58
N LEU A 16 0.62 1.11 -4.02
CA LEU A 16 0.39 0.64 -5.39
C LEU A 16 -0.94 -0.08 -5.56
N ILE A 17 -1.31 -0.91 -4.57
CA ILE A 17 -2.53 -1.73 -4.59
C ILE A 17 -3.19 -1.67 -3.22
N VAL A 18 -4.52 -1.60 -3.19
CA VAL A 18 -5.36 -1.75 -2.00
C VAL A 18 -6.36 -2.87 -2.25
N ALA A 19 -6.51 -3.78 -1.30
CA ALA A 19 -7.41 -4.93 -1.38
C ALA A 19 -8.13 -5.17 -0.05
N ASN A 20 -9.28 -5.85 -0.10
CA ASN A 20 -10.11 -6.17 1.06
C ASN A 20 -9.65 -7.45 1.78
N SER A 21 -8.80 -8.26 1.14
CA SER A 21 -8.24 -9.47 1.73
C SER A 21 -6.82 -9.74 1.21
N MET A 22 -6.05 -10.54 1.96
CA MET A 22 -4.73 -10.99 1.50
C MET A 22 -4.83 -11.83 0.21
N ALA A 23 -5.86 -12.68 0.09
CA ALA A 23 -6.08 -13.49 -1.10
C ALA A 23 -6.33 -12.62 -2.35
N GLU A 24 -7.13 -11.57 -2.20
CA GLU A 24 -7.36 -10.59 -3.27
C GLU A 24 -6.08 -9.84 -3.63
N LEU A 25 -5.30 -9.39 -2.63
CA LEU A 25 -4.03 -8.72 -2.86
C LEU A 25 -3.05 -9.61 -3.64
N ASN A 26 -2.89 -10.87 -3.23
CA ASN A 26 -2.03 -11.84 -3.90
C ASN A 26 -2.48 -12.07 -5.35
N ARG A 27 -3.79 -12.22 -5.58
CA ARG A 27 -4.34 -12.33 -6.93
C ARG A 27 -3.98 -11.13 -7.78
N PHE A 28 -4.10 -9.91 -7.24
CA PHE A 28 -3.72 -8.71 -7.98
C PHE A 28 -2.22 -8.68 -8.28
N ILE A 29 -1.36 -8.90 -7.28
CA ILE A 29 0.10 -8.91 -7.44
C ILE A 29 0.53 -9.90 -8.53
N LEU A 30 -0.07 -11.09 -8.59
CA LEU A 30 0.31 -12.12 -9.56
C LEU A 30 -0.34 -11.93 -10.94
N SER A 31 -1.41 -11.15 -11.05
CA SER A 31 -2.10 -10.90 -12.32
C SER A 31 -1.25 -10.05 -13.28
N GLN A 32 -1.43 -10.23 -14.60
CA GLN A 32 -0.75 -9.39 -15.60
C GLN A 32 -1.02 -7.89 -15.39
N ARG A 33 -2.27 -7.52 -15.07
CA ARG A 33 -2.64 -6.13 -14.80
C ARG A 33 -1.91 -5.58 -13.57
N GLY A 34 -1.85 -6.34 -12.48
CA GLY A 34 -1.15 -5.92 -11.28
C GLY A 34 0.37 -5.87 -11.47
N GLN A 35 0.94 -6.79 -12.25
CA GLN A 35 2.35 -6.76 -12.65
C GLN A 35 2.71 -5.48 -13.42
N THR A 36 1.80 -4.95 -14.25
CA THR A 36 1.96 -3.64 -14.89
C THR A 36 1.90 -2.50 -13.87
N VAL A 37 0.99 -2.56 -12.88
CA VAL A 37 0.87 -1.54 -11.83
C VAL A 37 2.12 -1.50 -10.94
N ILE A 38 2.61 -2.66 -10.51
CA ILE A 38 3.82 -2.75 -9.67
C ILE A 38 5.10 -2.67 -10.50
N GLN A 39 5.01 -2.56 -11.83
CA GLN A 39 6.16 -2.48 -12.74
C GLN A 39 7.15 -3.63 -12.57
N LYS A 40 6.65 -4.85 -12.31
CA LYS A 40 7.44 -6.06 -12.05
C LYS A 40 8.47 -5.94 -10.91
N GLN A 41 8.30 -4.97 -10.02
CA GLN A 41 9.20 -4.76 -8.88
C GLN A 41 8.75 -5.56 -7.64
N ALA A 42 9.67 -5.77 -6.69
CA ALA A 42 9.33 -6.29 -5.37
C ALA A 42 8.54 -5.26 -4.56
N VAL A 43 7.53 -5.70 -3.80
CA VAL A 43 6.65 -4.81 -3.02
C VAL A 43 6.61 -5.21 -1.56
N TRP A 44 6.41 -4.23 -0.68
CA TRP A 44 6.10 -4.47 0.72
C TRP A 44 4.61 -4.70 0.88
N ILE A 45 4.23 -5.71 1.66
CA ILE A 45 2.83 -6.02 1.98
C ILE A 45 2.54 -5.62 3.41
N TYR A 46 1.48 -4.85 3.61
CA TYR A 46 1.00 -4.45 4.95
C TYR A 46 -0.47 -4.76 5.13
N ARG A 47 -0.86 -5.00 6.38
CA ARG A 47 -2.24 -4.92 6.83
C ARG A 47 -2.40 -3.59 7.58
N ILE A 48 -3.43 -2.83 7.23
CA ILE A 48 -3.67 -1.49 7.76
C ILE A 48 -5.17 -1.33 8.01
N ASP A 49 -5.56 -0.65 9.08
CA ASP A 49 -6.98 -0.34 9.29
C ASP A 49 -7.45 0.71 8.27
N SER A 50 -8.71 0.63 7.87
CA SER A 50 -9.27 1.49 6.81
C SER A 50 -9.22 2.98 7.17
N GLN A 51 -9.33 3.33 8.46
CA GLN A 51 -9.31 4.73 8.89
C GLN A 51 -7.89 5.32 8.77
N THR A 52 -6.87 4.61 9.24
CA THR A 52 -5.47 5.02 9.09
C THR A 52 -5.05 5.02 7.63
N LEU A 53 -5.50 4.06 6.81
CA LEU A 53 -5.25 4.10 5.37
C LEU A 53 -5.76 5.40 4.74
N ASN A 54 -7.01 5.78 5.03
CA ASN A 54 -7.60 7.02 4.53
C ASN A 54 -6.80 8.25 4.99
N GLN A 55 -6.41 8.30 6.26
CA GLN A 55 -5.60 9.39 6.81
C GLN A 55 -4.22 9.49 6.15
N VAL A 56 -3.56 8.35 5.92
CA VAL A 56 -2.27 8.29 5.23
C VAL A 56 -2.41 8.79 3.80
N GLN A 57 -3.39 8.29 3.04
CA GLN A 57 -3.62 8.72 1.65
C GLN A 57 -3.93 10.23 1.56
N GLN A 58 -4.75 10.76 2.47
CA GLN A 58 -5.05 12.19 2.53
C GLN A 58 -3.79 13.01 2.82
N LYS A 59 -2.98 12.62 3.80
CA LYS A 59 -1.72 13.31 4.10
C LYS A 59 -0.73 13.26 2.94
N MET A 60 -0.59 12.11 2.28
CA MET A 60 0.24 11.99 1.07
C MET A 60 -0.21 12.96 -0.02
N ALA A 61 -1.52 13.04 -0.28
CA ALA A 61 -2.08 13.95 -1.28
C ALA A 61 -1.89 15.44 -0.92
N GLN A 62 -2.03 15.78 0.36
CA GLN A 62 -1.90 17.16 0.84
C GLN A 62 -0.44 17.66 0.90
N THR A 63 0.49 16.79 1.28
CA THR A 63 1.87 17.19 1.62
C THR A 63 2.92 16.70 0.62
N GLY A 64 2.56 15.76 -0.26
CA GLY A 64 3.52 15.05 -1.12
C GLY A 64 4.44 14.09 -0.35
N ALA A 65 4.22 13.89 0.95
CA ALA A 65 5.01 12.96 1.76
C ALA A 65 4.87 11.51 1.26
N SER A 66 5.96 10.76 1.37
CA SER A 66 5.96 9.32 1.08
C SER A 66 5.24 8.51 2.15
N PHE A 67 4.76 7.32 1.79
CA PHE A 67 4.19 6.36 2.74
C PHE A 67 5.17 6.06 3.90
N GLY A 68 6.44 5.78 3.58
CA GLY A 68 7.47 5.46 4.56
C GLY A 68 7.79 6.59 5.53
N GLN A 69 7.60 7.85 5.15
CA GLN A 69 7.72 9.00 6.07
C GLN A 69 6.54 9.09 7.05
N LEU A 70 5.34 8.70 6.62
CA LEU A 70 4.11 8.80 7.42
C LEU A 70 3.90 7.62 8.35
N VAL A 71 4.43 6.44 8.01
CA VAL A 71 4.19 5.18 8.73
C VAL A 71 5.50 4.63 9.31
N ARG A 72 6.44 5.51 9.69
CA ARG A 72 7.69 5.09 10.33
C ARG A 72 7.37 4.25 11.57
N PRO A 73 7.97 3.05 11.72
CA PRO A 73 7.92 2.38 13.00
C PRO A 73 8.56 3.33 14.03
N THR A 74 7.85 3.60 15.13
CA THR A 74 8.49 4.09 16.35
C THR A 74 9.49 3.02 16.77
N GLU A 75 10.76 3.39 16.85
CA GLU A 75 11.81 2.56 17.45
C GLU A 75 11.43 2.14 18.87
#